data_AF-A0A3D5PBN7-F1
#
_entry.id   AF-A0A3D5PBN7-F1
#
_cell.length_a   1.000
_cell.length_b   1.000
_cell.length_c   1.000
_cell.angle_alpha   90.00
_cell.angle_beta   90.00
_cell.angle_gamma   90.00
#
_symmetry.space_group_name_H-M   'P 1'
#
loop_
_entity.id
_entity.type
_entity.pdbx_description
1 polymer ?
#
loop_
_entity_poly.entity_id
_entity_poly.type
_entity_poly.pdbx_seq_one_letter_code
_entity_poly.pdbx_strand_id
1 'polypeptide(L)'
;MKPTIYVDILVAVNFFINYFLLLACAKFLSVPAKRWRLAVASGLGAFFSLSIFLPEFPAWAAVMIKLLMSAAIILCAFGFHSWKQFLRNTAAFYLINFGFAGLMLALWYFLAPQGLMIRNSIVYFDISPVLLIILTVIC
;
A
#
# COMPACT_ATOMS: atom_id res chain seq x y z
N MET A 1 18.29 -5.66 -18.85
CA MET A 1 18.06 -6.71 -17.85
C MET A 1 16.60 -6.55 -17.40
N LYS A 2 15.73 -7.57 -17.61
CA LYS A 2 14.33 -7.49 -17.17
C LYS A 2 14.32 -7.71 -15.65
N PRO A 3 13.82 -6.78 -14.83
CA PRO A 3 13.70 -7.04 -13.39
C PRO A 3 12.74 -8.21 -13.21
N THR A 4 13.21 -9.25 -12.53
CA THR A 4 12.37 -10.41 -12.19
C THR A 4 11.47 -9.99 -11.03
N ILE A 5 10.26 -9.53 -11.37
CA ILE A 5 9.26 -9.12 -10.39
C ILE A 5 8.67 -10.38 -9.77
N TYR A 6 9.11 -10.70 -8.55
CA TYR A 6 8.50 -11.78 -7.77
C TYR A 6 7.14 -11.33 -7.25
N VAL A 7 6.09 -11.82 -7.91
CA VAL A 7 4.69 -11.52 -7.58
C VAL A 7 4.39 -11.81 -6.11
N ASP A 8 4.93 -12.90 -5.57
CA ASP A 8 4.68 -13.32 -4.18
C ASP A 8 5.20 -12.30 -3.16
N ILE A 9 6.41 -11.78 -3.39
CA ILE A 9 7.02 -10.76 -2.51
C ILE A 9 6.29 -9.43 -2.66
N LEU A 10 5.95 -9.04 -3.89
CA LEU A 10 5.17 -7.83 -4.15
C LEU A 10 3.85 -7.86 -3.38
N VAL A 11 3.11 -8.96 -3.48
CA VAL A 11 1.80 -9.15 -2.83
C VAL A 11 1.97 -9.19 -1.32
N ALA A 12 2.95 -9.93 -0.78
CA ALA A 12 3.19 -10.01 0.66
C ALA A 12 3.55 -8.64 1.26
N VAL A 13 4.49 -7.91 0.64
CA VAL A 13 4.90 -6.59 1.11
C VAL A 13 3.74 -5.60 1.04
N ASN A 14 2.98 -5.57 -0.05
CA ASN A 14 1.80 -4.70 -0.16
C ASN A 14 0.70 -5.09 0.82
N PHE A 15 0.55 -6.37 1.16
CA PHE A 15 -0.37 -6.81 2.20
C PHE A 15 0.00 -6.20 3.56
N PHE A 16 1.26 -6.32 3.97
CA PHE A 16 1.72 -5.77 5.24
C PHE A 16 1.64 -4.24 5.27
N ILE A 17 2.10 -3.56 4.20
CA ILE A 17 2.01 -2.10 4.10
C ILE A 17 0.56 -1.65 4.22
N ASN A 18 -0.35 -2.21 3.42
CA ASN A 18 -1.77 -1.83 3.49
C ASN A 18 -2.38 -2.12 4.87
N TYR A 19 -2.02 -3.24 5.50
CA TYR A 19 -2.48 -3.56 6.84
C TYR A 19 -2.02 -2.52 7.86
N PHE A 20 -0.74 -2.13 7.86
CA PHE A 20 -0.22 -1.11 8.77
C PHE A 20 -0.78 0.28 8.49
N LEU A 21 -0.98 0.65 7.22
CA LEU A 21 -1.64 1.91 6.85
C LEU A 21 -3.06 1.96 7.39
N LEU A 22 -3.84 0.90 7.21
CA LEU A 22 -5.20 0.83 7.71
C LEU A 22 -5.26 0.80 9.25
N LEU A 23 -4.31 0.13 9.90
CA LEU A 23 -4.17 0.14 11.36
C LEU A 23 -3.84 1.54 11.89
N ALA A 24 -2.90 2.25 11.26
CA ALA A 24 -2.59 3.63 11.58
C ALA A 24 -3.80 4.54 11.36
N CYS A 25 -4.56 4.30 10.30
CA CYS A 25 -5.79 5.03 9.99
C CYS A 25 -6.88 4.79 11.05
N ALA A 26 -7.04 3.54 11.49
CA ALA A 26 -7.96 3.19 12.57
C ALA A 26 -7.57 3.87 13.89
N LYS A 27 -6.26 3.90 14.20
CA LYS A 27 -5.72 4.56 15.41
C LYS A 27 -5.89 6.08 15.34
N PHE A 28 -5.60 6.70 14.19
CA PHE A 28 -5.77 8.14 13.99
C PHE A 28 -7.23 8.57 14.11
N LEU A 29 -8.16 7.74 13.63
CA LEU A 29 -9.59 8.04 13.70
C LEU A 29 -10.26 7.60 14.98
N SER A 30 -9.56 6.85 15.85
CA SER A 30 -10.10 6.21 17.05
C SER A 30 -11.40 5.43 16.77
N VAL A 31 -11.47 4.76 15.61
CA VAL A 31 -12.64 3.97 15.20
C VAL A 31 -12.43 2.51 15.58
N PRO A 32 -13.45 1.81 16.14
CA PRO A 32 -13.35 0.39 16.45
C PRO A 32 -13.31 -0.44 15.16
N ALA A 33 -12.11 -0.66 14.62
CA ALA A 33 -11.88 -1.54 13.48
C ALA A 33 -11.50 -2.95 13.96
N LYS A 34 -12.23 -3.97 13.48
CA LYS A 34 -11.91 -5.37 13.77
C LYS A 34 -10.65 -5.78 12.98
N ARG A 35 -9.67 -6.41 13.65
CA ARG A 35 -8.40 -6.85 13.02
C ARG A 35 -8.59 -7.73 11.78
N TRP A 36 -9.58 -8.63 11.78
CA TRP A 36 -9.93 -9.43 10.61
C TRP A 36 -10.41 -8.60 9.41
N ARG A 37 -11.20 -7.53 9.66
CA ARG A 37 -11.65 -6.64 8.57
C ARG A 37 -10.50 -5.87 7.94
N LEU A 38 -9.52 -5.46 8.76
CA LEU A 38 -8.28 -4.85 8.29
C LEU A 38 -7.46 -5.83 7.44
N ALA A 39 -7.38 -7.11 7.84
CA ALA A 39 -6.68 -8.14 7.09
C ALA A 39 -7.35 -8.45 5.73
N VAL A 40 -8.68 -8.49 5.67
CA VAL A 40 -9.42 -8.68 4.40
C VAL A 40 -9.22 -7.45 3.49
N ALA A 41 -9.33 -6.24 4.05
CA ALA A 41 -9.12 -5.00 3.30
C ALA A 41 -7.67 -4.85 2.80
N SER A 42 -6.68 -5.28 3.58
CA SER A 42 -5.28 -5.32 3.13
C SER A 42 -5.04 -6.39 2.08
N GLY A 43 -5.75 -7.52 2.14
CA GLY A 43 -5.80 -8.52 1.08
C GLY A 43 -6.28 -7.93 -0.26
N LEU A 44 -7.37 -7.15 -0.23
CA LEU A 44 -7.83 -6.43 -1.41
C LEU A 44 -6.80 -5.41 -1.91
N GLY A 45 -6.19 -4.63 -1.01
CA GLY A 45 -5.12 -3.69 -1.34
C GLY A 45 -3.88 -4.37 -1.98
N ALA A 46 -3.52 -5.55 -1.50
CA ALA A 46 -2.44 -6.36 -2.06
C ALA A 46 -2.80 -6.90 -3.45
N PHE A 47 -4.04 -7.39 -3.63
CA PHE A 47 -4.53 -7.83 -4.94
C PHE A 47 -4.53 -6.68 -5.94
N PHE A 48 -4.89 -5.49 -5.48
CA PHE A 48 -4.84 -4.26 -6.24
C PHE A 48 -3.41 -3.84 -6.64
N SER A 49 -2.37 -4.24 -5.91
CA SER A 49 -0.97 -3.99 -6.31
C SER A 49 -0.56 -4.78 -7.57
N LEU A 50 -1.26 -5.88 -7.89
CA LEU A 50 -1.08 -6.63 -9.14
C LEU A 50 -1.48 -5.81 -10.37
N SER A 51 -2.18 -4.68 -10.20
CA SER A 51 -2.42 -3.72 -11.27
C SER A 51 -1.13 -3.14 -11.88
N ILE A 52 0.03 -3.35 -11.25
CA ILE A 52 1.34 -3.04 -11.84
C ILE A 52 1.63 -3.81 -13.14
N PHE A 53 1.01 -4.97 -13.33
CA PHE A 53 1.13 -5.76 -14.56
C PHE A 53 0.12 -5.35 -15.64
N LEU A 54 -0.85 -4.49 -15.31
CA LEU A 54 -1.79 -3.97 -16.29
C LEU A 54 -1.13 -2.83 -17.11
N PRO A 55 -1.47 -2.71 -18.41
CA PRO A 55 -0.92 -1.67 -19.27
C PRO A 55 -1.27 -0.27 -18.77
N GLU A 56 -0.42 0.71 -19.11
CA GLU A 56 -0.57 2.11 -18.70
C GLU A 56 -1.89 2.69 -19.25
N PHE A 57 -2.87 2.88 -18.37
CA PHE A 57 -4.11 3.59 -18.69
C PHE A 57 -3.85 5.10 -18.76
N PRO A 58 -4.67 5.85 -19.52
CA PRO A 58 -4.58 7.31 -19.50
C PRO A 58 -4.73 7.84 -18.07
N ALA A 59 -3.98 8.89 -17.74
CA ALA A 59 -3.81 9.37 -16.36
C ALA A 59 -5.13 9.62 -15.62
N TRP A 60 -6.16 10.14 -16.30
CA TRP A 60 -7.49 10.36 -15.73
C TRP A 60 -8.18 9.05 -15.29
N ALA A 61 -8.04 7.98 -16.09
CA ALA A 61 -8.61 6.67 -15.79
C ALA A 61 -7.87 6.00 -14.63
N ALA A 62 -6.53 6.12 -14.59
CA ALA A 62 -5.71 5.61 -13.50
C ALA A 62 -6.08 6.25 -12.15
N VAL A 63 -6.35 7.56 -12.14
CA VAL A 63 -6.81 8.28 -10.94
C VAL A 63 -8.18 7.80 -10.50
N MET A 64 -9.15 7.68 -11.41
CA MET A 64 -10.49 7.16 -11.09
C MET A 64 -10.44 5.75 -10.51
N ILE A 65 -9.66 4.86 -11.12
CA ILE A 65 -9.47 3.48 -10.66
C ILE A 65 -8.89 3.47 -9.24
N LYS A 66 -7.83 4.24 -8.97
CA LYS A 66 -7.24 4.35 -7.63
C LYS A 66 -8.23 4.88 -6.58
N LEU A 67 -9.10 5.81 -6.98
CA LEU A 67 -10.12 6.39 -6.10
C LEU A 67 -11.23 5.37 -5.78
N LEU A 68 -11.64 4.56 -6.76
CA LEU A 68 -12.56 3.43 -6.54
C LEU A 68 -11.94 2.35 -5.66
N MET A 69 -10.67 2.03 -5.88
CA MET A 69 -9.93 1.04 -5.09
C MET A 69 -9.81 1.49 -3.62
N SER A 70 -9.43 2.74 -3.38
CA SER A 70 -9.33 3.27 -2.01
C SER A 70 -10.70 3.28 -1.32
N ALA A 71 -11.76 3.67 -2.03
CA ALA A 71 -13.14 3.61 -1.55
C ALA A 71 -13.54 2.19 -1.14
N ALA A 72 -13.24 1.18 -1.97
CA ALA A 72 -13.52 -0.22 -1.69
C ALA A 72 -12.76 -0.73 -0.45
N ILE A 73 -11.46 -0.40 -0.32
CA ILE A 73 -10.63 -0.77 0.82
C ILE A 73 -11.22 -0.17 2.12
N ILE A 74 -11.60 1.10 2.11
CA ILE A 74 -12.15 1.79 3.30
C ILE A 74 -13.51 1.22 3.67
N LEU A 75 -14.35 0.92 2.68
CA LEU A 75 -15.64 0.28 2.88
C LEU A 75 -15.48 -1.10 3.53
N CYS A 76 -14.52 -1.90 3.07
CA CYS A 76 -14.22 -3.20 3.67
C CYS A 76 -13.65 -3.05 5.09
N ALA A 77 -12.71 -2.13 5.31
CA ALA A 77 -12.02 -1.95 6.57
C ALA A 77 -12.92 -1.37 7.69
N PHE A 78 -13.63 -0.28 7.40
CA PHE A 78 -14.39 0.49 8.39
C PHE A 78 -15.91 0.33 8.25
N GLY A 79 -16.40 0.08 7.03
CA GLY A 79 -17.82 -0.08 6.75
C GLY A 79 -18.47 1.25 6.42
N PHE A 80 -19.69 1.19 5.88
CA PHE A 80 -20.47 2.40 5.64
C PHE A 80 -21.37 2.67 6.85
N HIS A 81 -21.17 3.82 7.50
CA HIS A 81 -22.06 4.31 8.55
C HIS A 81 -22.75 5.61 8.14
N SER A 82 -21.99 6.56 7.56
CA SER A 82 -22.50 7.84 7.08
C SER A 82 -21.53 8.44 6.07
N TRP A 83 -22.04 9.22 5.09
CA TRP A 83 -21.22 9.91 4.10
C TRP A 83 -20.13 10.80 4.71
N LYS A 84 -20.44 11.51 5.81
CA LYS A 84 -19.45 12.32 6.55
C LYS A 84 -18.32 11.49 7.15
N GLN A 85 -18.63 10.33 7.72
CA GLN A 85 -17.61 9.44 8.28
C GLN A 85 -16.80 8.76 7.17
N PHE A 86 -17.46 8.35 6.08
CA PHE A 86 -16.76 7.79 4.92
C PHE A 86 -15.73 8.77 4.37
N LEU A 87 -16.13 10.02 4.12
CA LEU A 87 -15.22 11.05 3.61
C LEU A 87 -14.07 11.35 4.59
N ARG A 88 -14.35 11.36 5.91
CA ARG A 88 -13.32 11.51 6.96
C ARG A 88 -12.32 10.35 6.95
N ASN A 89 -12.80 9.11 6.82
CA ASN A 89 -11.97 7.91 6.76
C ASN A 89 -11.10 7.93 5.48
N THR A 90 -11.67 8.33 4.35
CA THR A 90 -10.95 8.49 3.08
C THR A 90 -9.88 9.56 3.15
N ALA A 91 -10.20 10.76 3.64
CA ALA A 91 -9.23 11.82 3.82
C ALA A 91 -8.05 11.41 4.70
N ALA A 92 -8.31 10.72 5.81
CA ALA A 92 -7.26 10.24 6.69
C ALA A 92 -6.42 9.11 6.09
N PHE A 93 -7.04 8.20 5.33
CA PHE A 93 -6.32 7.15 4.62
C PHE A 93 -5.36 7.74 3.58
N TYR A 94 -5.79 8.77 2.85
CA TYR A 94 -4.93 9.52 1.94
C TYR A 94 -3.82 10.27 2.68
N LEU A 95 -4.11 10.91 3.81
CA LEU A 95 -3.11 11.64 4.60
C LEU A 95 -2.00 10.70 5.10
N ILE A 96 -2.37 9.53 5.61
CA ILE A 96 -1.41 8.52 6.07
C ILE A 96 -0.65 7.89 4.90
N ASN A 97 -1.31 7.63 3.76
CA ASN A 97 -0.63 7.20 2.54
C ASN A 97 0.37 8.24 2.04
N PHE A 98 0.02 9.53 2.10
CA PHE A 98 0.90 10.60 1.68
C PHE A 98 2.11 10.72 2.62
N GLY A 99 1.89 10.59 3.93
CA GLY A 99 2.97 10.50 4.92
C GLY A 99 3.89 9.30 4.67
N PHE A 100 3.32 8.14 4.36
CA PHE A 100 4.10 6.94 4.00
C PHE A 100 4.88 7.12 2.69
N ALA A 101 4.27 7.69 1.66
CA ALA A 101 4.94 8.00 0.39
C ALA A 101 6.09 8.99 0.60
N GLY A 102 5.89 10.03 1.41
CA GLY A 102 6.93 10.98 1.79
C GLY A 102 8.07 10.34 2.58
N LEU A 103 7.75 9.43 3.51
CA LEU A 103 8.75 8.66 4.24
C LEU A 103 9.53 7.73 3.31
N MET A 104 8.87 7.04 2.38
CA MET A 104 9.53 6.21 1.37
C MET A 104 10.40 7.04 0.42
N LEU A 105 9.96 8.25 0.04
CA LEU A 105 10.77 9.19 -0.75
C LEU A 105 12.00 9.66 0.02
N ALA A 106 11.86 9.98 1.32
CA ALA A 106 12.98 10.32 2.18
C ALA A 106 13.95 9.13 2.32
N LEU A 107 13.45 7.93 2.57
CA LEU A 107 14.28 6.71 2.61
C LEU A 107 15.00 6.46 1.28
N TRP A 108 14.33 6.70 0.15
CA TRP A 108 14.97 6.61 -1.17
C TRP A 108 16.12 7.60 -1.32
N TYR A 109 15.90 8.86 -0.93
CA TYR A 109 16.86 9.95 -1.08
C TYR A 109 18.06 9.83 -0.11
N PHE A 110 17.81 9.47 1.15
CA PHE A 110 18.83 9.46 2.21
C PHE A 110 19.52 8.11 2.38
N LEU A 111 18.79 7.00 2.22
CA LEU A 111 19.32 5.66 2.44
C LEU A 111 19.83 5.01 1.14
N ALA A 112 19.49 5.58 -0.02
CA ALA A 112 19.88 5.11 -1.35
C ALA A 112 20.02 3.58 -1.46
N PRO A 113 18.99 2.78 -1.08
CA PRO A 113 19.05 1.37 -1.38
C PRO A 113 19.05 1.25 -2.91
N GLN A 114 20.13 0.68 -3.47
CA GLN A 114 20.38 0.54 -4.92
C GLN A 114 19.40 -0.43 -5.60
N GLY A 115 18.11 -0.13 -5.50
CA GLY A 115 17.03 -0.93 -6.06
C GLY A 115 15.64 -0.36 -5.84
N LEU A 116 15.42 0.73 -5.10
CA LEU A 116 14.04 1.22 -4.94
C LEU A 116 13.59 1.95 -6.23
N MET A 117 12.75 1.28 -7.03
CA MET A 117 12.12 1.80 -8.26
C MET A 117 10.65 2.12 -7.99
N ILE A 118 10.21 3.32 -8.37
CA ILE A 118 8.80 3.73 -8.24
C ILE A 118 8.18 3.74 -9.64
N ARG A 119 7.33 2.76 -9.96
CA ARG A 119 6.50 2.73 -11.18
C ARG A 119 5.02 2.85 -10.79
N ASN A 120 4.27 3.71 -11.47
CA ASN A 120 2.82 3.91 -11.24
C ASN A 120 2.41 4.21 -9.78
N SER A 121 3.27 4.91 -9.02
CA SER A 121 3.10 5.20 -7.58
C SER A 121 3.14 3.97 -6.66
N ILE A 122 3.70 2.86 -7.13
CA ILE A 122 3.94 1.65 -6.34
C ILE A 122 5.45 1.55 -6.10
N VAL A 123 5.83 1.37 -4.83
CA VAL A 123 7.22 1.25 -4.39
C VAL A 123 7.68 -0.19 -4.65
N TYR A 124 8.68 -0.35 -5.52
CA TYR A 124 9.32 -1.63 -5.79
C TYR A 124 10.74 -1.63 -5.23
N PHE A 125 11.18 -2.73 -4.61
CA PHE A 125 12.57 -2.93 -4.20
C PHE A 125 13.22 -3.95 -5.15
N ASP A 126 14.20 -3.50 -5.92
CA ASP A 126 15.10 -4.27 -6.82
C ASP A 126 16.22 -4.95 -6.01
N ILE A 127 16.15 -4.94 -4.67
CA ILE A 127 17.04 -5.71 -3.82
C ILE A 127 16.47 -7.11 -3.67
N SER A 128 17.25 -8.09 -4.14
CA SER A 128 17.01 -9.51 -3.96
C SER A 128 16.63 -9.82 -2.49
N PRO A 129 15.41 -10.32 -2.22
CA PRO A 129 14.93 -10.71 -0.90
C PRO A 129 15.88 -11.69 -0.17
N VAL A 130 16.77 -12.34 -0.92
CA VAL A 130 17.82 -13.24 -0.43
C VAL A 130 18.78 -12.53 0.52
N LEU A 131 19.10 -11.25 0.29
CA LEU A 131 20.05 -10.53 1.16
C LEU A 131 19.43 -10.15 2.51
N LEU A 132 18.13 -9.81 2.54
CA LEU A 132 17.37 -9.61 3.76
C LEU A 132 17.21 -10.92 4.54
N ILE A 133 16.92 -12.03 3.86
CA ILE A 133 16.83 -13.36 4.48
C ILE A 133 18.18 -13.78 5.08
N ILE A 134 19.30 -13.57 4.37
CA ILE A 134 20.65 -13.86 4.87
C ILE A 134 20.99 -12.99 6.08
N LEU A 135 20.68 -11.68 6.03
CA LEU A 135 20.91 -10.78 7.16
C LEU A 135 20.03 -11.10 8.38
N THR A 136 18.80 -11.60 8.19
CA THR A 136 17.94 -12.06 9.30
C THR A 136 18.30 -13.44 9.84
N VAL A 137 19.10 -14.23 9.12
CA VAL A 137 19.59 -15.54 9.59
C VAL A 137 20.97 -15.41 10.26
N ILE A 138 21.71 -14.33 9.98
CA ILE A 138 23.03 -14.05 10.56
C ILE A 138 22.96 -13.19 11.83
N CYS A 139 21.87 -12.44 12.05
CA CYS A 139 21.56 -11.76 13.32
C CYS A 139 20.59 -12.60 14.16
#